data_AF-A0A2E3H4R1-F1
#
_entry.id   AF-A0A2E3H4R1-F1
#
_cell.length_a   1.000
_cell.length_b   1.000
_cell.length_c   1.000
_cell.angle_alpha   90.00
_cell.angle_beta   90.00
_cell.angle_gamma   90.00
#
_symmetry.space_group_name_H-M   'P 1'
#
loop_
_entity.id
_entity.type
_entity.pdbx_description
1 polymer ?
#
loop_
_entity_poly.entity_id
_entity_poly.type
_entity_poly.pdbx_seq_one_letter_code
_entity_poly.pdbx_strand_id
1 'polypeptide(L)'
;MFSPAASVPRLAVLILLVLLIASFVGPQGYARADSWTVQLTRSQAKNFAETQAAAKSNWAFAISPDGGWGRSWEYATAEGARTRAMQECRLRLRKGKRDCALFAENGKRLMPVVIETRRVSKVYKPVNGRSAAAVIGLAPMSFRGNPQAAKAQVAAINAGSLNVANPPGDRALMTMLRDRSLATTSGFESVVYFGRPQAQRLIESNSGLLSIRFTGWRATREGAVCMENGRWATGKPFGNFCLVIHAIDNGRITFSWGDSNASRSAYLIAGDARFAHVR
;
A
#
# COMPACT_ATOMS: atom_id res chain seq x y z
N MET A 1 -36.66 -41.26 62.44
CA MET A 1 -35.63 -40.24 62.16
C MET A 1 -34.71 -40.78 61.06
N PHE A 2 -34.35 -39.90 60.12
CA PHE A 2 -33.49 -40.09 58.93
C PHE A 2 -34.17 -40.69 57.69
N SER A 3 -34.55 -39.80 56.76
CA SER A 3 -34.58 -40.06 55.32
C SER A 3 -33.46 -39.26 54.64
N PRO A 4 -32.84 -39.78 53.57
CA PRO A 4 -31.60 -39.27 53.00
C PRO A 4 -31.82 -38.17 51.96
N ALA A 5 -30.73 -37.42 51.75
CA ALA A 5 -30.58 -36.28 50.88
C ALA A 5 -30.92 -36.58 49.40
N ALA A 6 -31.74 -35.71 48.81
CA ALA A 6 -31.88 -35.60 47.36
C ALA A 6 -30.78 -34.66 46.83
N SER A 7 -29.92 -35.24 45.99
CA SER A 7 -28.91 -34.57 45.18
C SER A 7 -29.56 -33.66 44.13
N VAL A 8 -29.30 -32.37 44.19
CA VAL A 8 -29.64 -31.42 43.11
C VAL A 8 -28.57 -31.52 42.01
N PRO A 9 -28.94 -31.72 40.73
CA PRO A 9 -27.97 -31.91 39.67
C PRO A 9 -27.33 -30.57 39.28
N ARG A 10 -25.99 -30.53 39.32
CA ARG A 10 -25.10 -29.41 38.92
C ARG A 10 -25.18 -29.02 37.43
N LEU A 11 -26.19 -29.46 36.68
CA LEU A 11 -26.34 -29.20 35.25
C LEU A 11 -27.16 -27.94 34.93
N ALA A 12 -28.01 -27.47 35.85
CA ALA A 12 -28.89 -26.32 35.59
C ALA A 12 -28.17 -24.96 35.67
N VAL A 13 -27.03 -24.88 36.35
CA VAL A 13 -26.28 -23.62 36.54
C VAL A 13 -25.34 -23.32 35.36
N LEU A 14 -24.93 -24.34 34.60
CA LEU A 14 -24.03 -24.12 33.45
C LEU A 14 -24.75 -23.61 32.19
N ILE A 15 -26.05 -23.88 32.03
CA ILE A 15 -26.82 -23.46 30.85
C ILE A 15 -27.25 -21.99 30.94
N LEU A 16 -27.41 -21.45 32.16
CA LEU A 16 -27.77 -20.04 32.32
C LEU A 16 -26.59 -19.06 32.12
N LEU A 17 -25.35 -19.52 32.20
CA LEU A 17 -24.17 -18.68 32.02
C LEU A 17 -23.73 -18.54 30.54
N VAL A 18 -24.17 -19.44 29.67
CA VAL A 18 -23.80 -19.45 28.23
C VAL A 18 -24.74 -18.57 27.38
N LEU A 19 -25.93 -18.20 27.89
CA LEU A 19 -26.90 -17.37 27.17
C LEU A 19 -26.73 -15.84 27.38
N LEU A 20 -25.77 -15.41 28.21
CA LEU A 20 -25.53 -13.99 28.54
C LEU A 20 -24.33 -13.35 27.82
N ILE A 21 -23.68 -14.06 26.88
CA ILE A 21 -22.56 -13.53 26.07
C ILE A 21 -22.99 -13.34 24.59
N ALA A 22 -24.27 -13.09 24.33
CA ALA A 22 -24.80 -12.94 22.96
C ALA A 22 -25.22 -11.51 22.59
N SER A 23 -24.97 -10.49 23.43
CA SER A 23 -25.62 -9.18 23.24
C SER A 23 -24.71 -7.96 23.36
N PHE A 24 -23.44 -8.06 22.97
CA PHE A 24 -22.60 -6.86 22.78
C PHE A 24 -21.70 -6.97 21.54
N VAL A 25 -22.24 -7.49 20.43
CA VAL A 25 -21.78 -7.04 19.11
C VAL A 25 -22.58 -5.78 18.78
N GLY A 26 -22.21 -4.66 19.42
CA GLY A 26 -22.70 -3.36 18.98
C GLY A 26 -22.37 -3.20 17.49
N PRO A 27 -23.23 -2.58 16.68
CA PRO A 27 -22.93 -2.35 15.28
C PRO A 27 -21.59 -1.63 15.22
N GLN A 28 -20.56 -2.29 14.68
CA GLN A 28 -19.36 -1.58 14.28
C GLN A 28 -19.85 -0.55 13.28
N GLY A 29 -19.91 0.71 13.71
CA GLY A 29 -20.30 1.82 12.87
C GLY A 29 -19.32 1.89 11.72
N TYR A 30 -19.63 1.20 10.61
CA TYR A 30 -19.03 1.47 9.33
C TYR A 30 -19.23 2.97 9.11
N ALA A 31 -18.12 3.73 9.04
CA ALA A 31 -18.17 5.13 8.73
C ALA A 31 -19.06 5.30 7.50
N ARG A 32 -20.22 5.95 7.67
CA ARG A 32 -21.26 6.06 6.65
C ARG A 32 -20.62 6.66 5.40
N ALA A 33 -20.69 5.94 4.28
CA ALA A 33 -20.27 6.49 3.02
C ALA A 33 -21.21 7.65 2.68
N ASP A 34 -20.65 8.83 2.41
CA ASP A 34 -21.39 10.00 1.98
C ASP A 34 -21.58 9.89 0.46
N SER A 35 -22.82 9.95 -0.03
CA SER A 35 -23.08 10.05 -1.46
C SER A 35 -22.68 11.43 -1.97
N TRP A 36 -22.00 11.50 -3.11
CA TRP A 36 -21.59 12.75 -3.73
C TRP A 36 -21.92 12.77 -5.22
N THR A 37 -22.69 13.77 -5.62
CA THR A 37 -22.85 14.15 -7.04
C THR A 37 -21.59 14.85 -7.51
N VAL A 38 -20.83 14.18 -8.38
CA VAL A 38 -19.51 14.61 -8.83
C VAL A 38 -19.62 15.93 -9.59
N GLN A 39 -19.14 17.00 -8.96
CA GLN A 39 -19.05 18.33 -9.54
C GLN A 39 -17.67 18.91 -9.25
N LEU A 40 -17.04 19.49 -10.27
CA LEU A 40 -15.76 20.18 -10.10
C LEU A 40 -16.01 21.56 -9.49
N THR A 41 -15.25 21.90 -8.45
CA THR A 41 -15.10 23.29 -8.03
C THR A 41 -14.43 24.11 -9.14
N ARG A 42 -14.55 25.46 -9.11
CA ARG A 42 -13.89 26.34 -10.08
C ARG A 42 -12.38 26.07 -10.18
N SER A 43 -11.72 25.87 -9.03
CA SER A 43 -10.29 25.56 -8.98
C SER A 43 -9.96 24.21 -9.65
N GLN A 44 -10.76 23.19 -9.38
CA GLN A 44 -10.61 21.87 -10.01
C GLN A 44 -10.84 21.92 -11.51
N ALA A 45 -11.90 22.60 -11.97
CA ALA A 45 -12.21 22.75 -13.39
C ALA A 45 -11.08 23.46 -14.15
N LYS A 46 -10.55 24.56 -13.59
CA LYS A 46 -9.40 25.27 -14.16
C LYS A 46 -8.18 24.36 -14.27
N ASN A 47 -7.77 23.72 -13.19
CA ASN A 47 -6.58 22.87 -13.18
C ASN A 47 -6.74 21.61 -14.05
N PHE A 48 -7.96 21.10 -14.19
CA PHE A 48 -8.28 20.01 -15.09
C PHE A 48 -8.10 20.42 -16.55
N ALA A 49 -8.65 21.58 -16.94
CA ALA A 49 -8.48 22.12 -18.29
C ALA A 49 -7.01 22.39 -18.62
N GLU A 50 -6.26 22.99 -17.69
CA GLU A 50 -4.81 23.19 -17.82
C GLU A 50 -4.06 21.86 -18.01
N THR A 51 -4.42 20.84 -17.23
CA THR A 51 -3.80 19.51 -17.34
C THR A 51 -4.07 18.89 -18.71
N GLN A 52 -5.30 18.98 -19.21
CA GLN A 52 -5.64 18.51 -20.55
C GLN A 52 -4.85 19.25 -21.64
N ALA A 53 -4.78 20.57 -21.55
CA ALA A 53 -4.10 21.39 -22.55
C ALA A 53 -2.58 21.15 -22.57
N ALA A 54 -1.97 20.90 -21.40
CA ALA A 54 -0.53 20.66 -21.28
C ALA A 54 -0.12 19.22 -21.64
N ALA A 55 -1.04 18.24 -21.58
CA ALA A 55 -0.68 16.84 -21.68
C ALA A 55 -0.35 16.39 -23.11
N LYS A 56 0.92 16.04 -23.34
CA LYS A 56 1.41 15.45 -24.60
C LYS A 56 1.54 13.92 -24.57
N SER A 57 1.37 13.31 -23.40
CA SER A 57 1.38 11.85 -23.23
C SER A 57 0.42 11.43 -22.10
N ASN A 58 0.66 10.31 -21.42
CA ASN A 58 -0.25 9.83 -20.38
C ASN A 58 -0.39 10.85 -19.25
N TRP A 59 -1.63 11.10 -18.87
CA TRP A 59 -2.00 12.07 -17.85
C TRP A 59 -3.22 11.60 -17.07
N ALA A 60 -3.35 12.10 -15.85
CA ALA A 60 -4.47 11.81 -14.99
C ALA A 60 -4.76 12.97 -14.04
N PHE A 61 -6.02 13.05 -13.59
CA PHE A 61 -6.50 14.06 -12.67
C PHE A 61 -7.36 13.41 -11.58
N ALA A 62 -7.10 13.77 -10.33
CA ALA A 62 -7.83 13.28 -9.16
C ALA A 62 -8.44 14.46 -8.39
N ILE A 63 -9.61 14.23 -7.80
CA ILE A 63 -10.38 15.24 -7.07
C ILE A 63 -10.94 14.68 -5.77
N SER A 64 -11.11 15.55 -4.80
CA SER A 64 -11.92 15.34 -3.61
C SER A 64 -13.16 16.24 -3.69
N PRO A 65 -14.31 15.79 -3.15
CA PRO A 65 -15.50 16.62 -3.02
C PRO A 65 -15.25 17.94 -2.27
N ASP A 66 -14.23 17.99 -1.41
CA ASP A 66 -13.92 19.15 -0.56
C ASP A 66 -12.84 20.06 -1.15
N GLY A 67 -12.66 20.02 -2.48
CA GLY A 67 -11.81 20.94 -3.23
C GLY A 67 -10.35 20.48 -3.39
N GLY A 68 -9.93 19.40 -2.70
CA GLY A 68 -8.64 18.78 -2.95
C GLY A 68 -8.53 18.29 -4.40
N TRP A 69 -7.35 18.40 -5.00
CA TRP A 69 -7.10 17.89 -6.35
C TRP A 69 -5.63 17.57 -6.56
N GLY A 70 -5.34 16.73 -7.53
CA GLY A 70 -3.98 16.38 -7.94
C GLY A 70 -3.92 16.07 -9.41
N ARG A 71 -2.78 16.36 -10.03
CA ARG A 71 -2.60 16.25 -11.48
C ARG A 71 -1.30 15.54 -11.81
N SER A 72 -1.23 15.09 -13.05
CA SER A 72 -0.07 14.43 -13.60
C SER A 72 -0.17 14.49 -15.11
N TRP A 73 0.92 14.75 -15.80
CA TRP A 73 1.01 14.72 -17.25
C TRP A 73 2.42 14.27 -17.66
N GLU A 74 2.59 13.99 -18.96
CA GLU A 74 3.87 13.58 -19.55
C GLU A 74 4.45 12.29 -18.95
N TYR A 75 3.59 11.38 -18.49
CA TYR A 75 4.01 10.10 -17.96
C TYR A 75 4.17 9.03 -19.04
N ALA A 76 5.17 8.19 -18.89
CA ALA A 76 5.40 7.05 -19.77
C ALA A 76 4.23 6.03 -19.76
N THR A 77 3.47 5.94 -18.66
CA THR A 77 2.35 5.00 -18.50
C THR A 77 1.14 5.66 -17.83
N ALA A 78 -0.06 5.19 -18.17
CA ALA A 78 -1.33 5.62 -17.57
C ALA A 78 -1.38 5.35 -16.04
N GLU A 79 -0.96 4.17 -15.60
CA GLU A 79 -0.87 3.84 -14.17
C GLU A 79 0.05 4.81 -13.41
N GLY A 80 1.16 5.19 -14.03
CA GLY A 80 2.10 6.16 -13.50
C GLY A 80 1.47 7.56 -13.35
N ALA A 81 0.68 7.98 -14.33
CA ALA A 81 -0.08 9.23 -14.24
C ALA A 81 -1.11 9.15 -13.10
N ARG A 82 -1.99 8.15 -13.12
CA ARG A 82 -3.02 7.90 -12.09
C ARG A 82 -2.47 7.94 -10.68
N THR A 83 -1.37 7.22 -10.45
CA THR A 83 -0.70 7.16 -9.15
C THR A 83 -0.23 8.54 -8.72
N ARG A 84 0.41 9.32 -9.61
CA ARG A 84 0.86 10.65 -9.25
C ARG A 84 -0.31 11.59 -8.96
N ALA A 85 -1.37 11.59 -9.78
CA ALA A 85 -2.53 12.44 -9.57
C ALA A 85 -3.20 12.18 -8.21
N MET A 86 -3.38 10.90 -7.86
CA MET A 86 -3.93 10.53 -6.55
C MET A 86 -3.02 10.94 -5.39
N GLN A 87 -1.70 10.79 -5.52
CA GLN A 87 -0.74 11.26 -4.52
C GLN A 87 -0.86 12.76 -4.28
N GLU A 88 -0.82 13.56 -5.36
CA GLU A 88 -0.92 15.01 -5.24
C GLU A 88 -2.25 15.48 -4.65
N CYS A 89 -3.34 14.78 -4.96
CA CYS A 89 -4.65 15.09 -4.37
C CYS A 89 -4.63 14.84 -2.87
N ARG A 90 -4.14 13.67 -2.45
CA ARG A 90 -4.12 13.26 -1.05
C ARG A 90 -3.15 14.05 -0.19
N LEU A 91 -2.09 14.65 -0.76
CA LEU A 91 -1.21 15.60 -0.07
C LEU A 91 -1.95 16.84 0.45
N ARG A 92 -3.12 17.17 -0.12
CA ARG A 92 -3.92 18.35 0.25
C ARG A 92 -5.07 18.01 1.19
N LEU A 93 -5.29 16.73 1.50
CA LEU A 93 -6.38 16.30 2.38
C LEU A 93 -6.09 16.61 3.85
N ARG A 94 -7.17 16.84 4.60
CA ARG A 94 -7.15 17.05 6.05
C ARG A 94 -8.15 16.11 6.72
N LYS A 95 -7.98 15.86 8.02
CA LYS A 95 -8.96 15.14 8.83
C LYS A 95 -10.35 15.80 8.71
N GLY A 96 -11.40 14.99 8.61
CA GLY A 96 -12.80 15.37 8.44
C GLY A 96 -13.25 15.61 7.00
N LYS A 97 -12.31 15.74 6.05
CA LYS A 97 -12.60 15.94 4.61
C LYS A 97 -12.89 14.61 3.92
N ARG A 98 -13.45 14.61 2.73
CA ARG A 98 -13.79 13.44 1.92
C ARG A 98 -12.60 13.05 1.04
N ASP A 99 -12.35 11.75 0.89
CA ASP A 99 -11.18 11.23 0.17
C ASP A 99 -11.16 11.65 -1.31
N CYS A 100 -9.97 11.65 -1.88
CA CYS A 100 -9.73 11.82 -3.30
C CYS A 100 -10.16 10.57 -4.08
N ALA A 101 -10.64 10.80 -5.29
CA ALA A 101 -10.94 9.80 -6.28
C ALA A 101 -10.40 10.24 -7.65
N LEU A 102 -10.12 9.26 -8.50
CA LEU A 102 -9.60 9.51 -9.84
C LEU A 102 -10.72 10.01 -10.75
N PHE A 103 -10.64 11.26 -11.18
CA PHE A 103 -11.67 11.90 -12.00
C PHE A 103 -11.57 11.52 -13.46
N ALA A 104 -10.36 11.60 -14.01
CA ALA A 104 -10.10 11.41 -15.43
C ALA A 104 -8.67 10.91 -15.69
N GLU A 105 -8.52 10.22 -16.81
CA GLU A 105 -7.25 9.71 -17.33
C GLU A 105 -7.30 9.79 -18.86
N ASN A 106 -6.26 10.36 -19.48
CA ASN A 106 -6.13 10.41 -20.95
C ASN A 106 -7.39 10.90 -21.69
N GLY A 107 -8.07 11.93 -21.16
CA GLY A 107 -9.28 12.52 -21.76
C GLY A 107 -10.57 11.81 -21.38
N LYS A 108 -10.50 10.60 -20.80
CA LYS A 108 -11.66 9.84 -20.37
C LYS A 108 -12.04 10.17 -18.92
N ARG A 109 -13.28 10.59 -18.70
CA ARG A 109 -13.87 10.66 -17.36
C ARG A 109 -14.09 9.24 -16.83
N LEU A 110 -13.62 8.98 -15.61
CA LEU A 110 -13.69 7.66 -14.97
C LEU A 110 -14.75 7.58 -13.87
N MET A 111 -15.16 8.72 -13.31
CA MET A 111 -16.16 8.74 -12.25
C MET A 111 -17.59 8.82 -12.82
N PRO A 112 -18.52 7.99 -12.32
CA PRO A 112 -19.94 8.16 -12.60
C PRO A 112 -20.46 9.50 -12.03
N VAL A 113 -21.72 9.83 -12.33
CA VAL A 113 -22.34 11.09 -11.88
C VAL A 113 -22.44 11.15 -10.36
N VAL A 114 -22.70 10.03 -9.71
CA VAL A 114 -22.77 9.91 -8.25
C VAL A 114 -21.79 8.84 -7.80
N ILE A 115 -20.97 9.15 -6.80
CA ILE A 115 -20.10 8.17 -6.13
C ILE A 115 -20.32 8.17 -4.63
N GLU A 116 -19.98 7.06 -3.99
CA GLU A 116 -19.77 7.01 -2.56
C GLU A 116 -18.36 7.49 -2.21
N THR A 117 -18.26 8.34 -1.20
CA THR A 117 -16.99 8.81 -0.65
C THR A 117 -16.98 8.66 0.86
N ARG A 118 -15.78 8.60 1.44
CA ARG A 118 -15.58 8.43 2.88
C ARG A 118 -14.84 9.62 3.43
N ARG A 119 -15.14 9.96 4.68
CA ARG A 119 -14.43 11.01 5.40
C ARG A 119 -13.12 10.48 5.96
N VAL A 120 -12.08 11.26 5.71
CA VAL A 120 -10.73 11.17 6.25
C VAL A 120 -10.75 11.31 7.78
N SER A 121 -10.79 10.23 8.52
CA SER A 121 -10.58 10.15 9.96
C SER A 121 -9.11 10.29 10.38
N LYS A 122 -8.13 9.98 9.51
CA LYS A 122 -6.68 10.16 9.76
C LYS A 122 -5.93 10.50 8.47
N VAL A 123 -4.96 11.40 8.55
CA VAL A 123 -3.98 11.65 7.48
C VAL A 123 -2.64 11.11 7.97
N TYR A 124 -2.02 10.20 7.23
CA TYR A 124 -0.67 9.72 7.57
C TYR A 124 0.33 10.16 6.50
N LYS A 125 1.57 10.42 6.92
CA LYS A 125 2.67 10.72 6.02
C LYS A 125 3.04 9.42 5.27
N PRO A 126 2.97 9.37 3.93
CA PRO A 126 3.44 8.21 3.17
C PRO A 126 4.83 7.80 3.65
N VAL A 127 5.17 6.51 3.59
CA VAL A 127 6.46 5.89 4.02
C VAL A 127 6.65 5.50 5.49
N ASN A 128 5.79 5.91 6.43
CA ASN A 128 5.86 5.43 7.81
C ASN A 128 5.12 4.07 7.99
N GLY A 129 5.87 2.97 8.14
CA GLY A 129 5.29 1.64 8.21
C GLY A 129 4.34 1.41 9.39
N ARG A 130 4.63 1.99 10.56
CA ARG A 130 3.76 1.85 11.75
C ARG A 130 2.41 2.53 11.55
N SER A 131 2.42 3.71 10.95
CA SER A 131 1.21 4.48 10.66
C SER A 131 0.37 3.79 9.56
N ALA A 132 1.03 3.30 8.51
CA ALA A 132 0.36 2.53 7.46
C ALA A 132 -0.30 1.26 8.03
N ALA A 133 0.39 0.50 8.88
CA ALA A 133 -0.16 -0.69 9.51
C ALA A 133 -1.35 -0.39 10.43
N ALA A 134 -1.33 0.71 11.18
CA ALA A 134 -2.44 1.12 12.04
C ALA A 134 -3.71 1.51 11.27
N VAL A 135 -3.59 1.81 9.97
CA VAL A 135 -4.69 2.25 9.11
C VAL A 135 -5.16 1.15 8.17
N ILE A 136 -4.24 0.54 7.43
CA ILE A 136 -4.53 -0.44 6.38
C ILE A 136 -4.56 -1.87 6.95
N GLY A 137 -3.85 -2.10 8.06
CA GLY A 137 -3.62 -3.44 8.60
C GLY A 137 -2.40 -4.13 7.98
N LEU A 138 -1.91 -5.13 8.70
CA LEU A 138 -0.85 -6.02 8.22
C LEU A 138 -1.45 -7.13 7.36
N ALA A 139 -0.69 -7.59 6.37
CA ALA A 139 -1.01 -8.83 5.66
C ALA A 139 -0.66 -10.03 6.56
N PRO A 140 -1.63 -10.86 6.98
CA PRO A 140 -1.41 -11.90 7.97
C PRO A 140 -0.78 -13.14 7.33
N MET A 141 0.48 -13.03 6.93
CA MET A 141 1.20 -14.08 6.23
C MET A 141 2.61 -14.24 6.76
N SER A 142 3.18 -15.42 6.54
CA SER A 142 4.50 -15.79 7.01
C SER A 142 5.35 -16.40 5.90
N PHE A 143 6.64 -16.09 5.92
CA PHE A 143 7.64 -16.54 4.96
C PHE A 143 8.98 -16.67 5.69
N ARG A 144 9.80 -17.64 5.28
CA ARG A 144 11.18 -17.77 5.75
C ARG A 144 12.08 -18.00 4.55
N GLY A 145 13.01 -17.08 4.34
CA GLY A 145 14.00 -17.16 3.29
C GLY A 145 15.33 -17.74 3.78
N ASN A 146 16.30 -17.80 2.87
CA ASN A 146 17.69 -18.08 3.15
C ASN A 146 18.50 -16.81 2.79
N PRO A 147 18.80 -15.95 3.79
CA PRO A 147 19.45 -14.67 3.53
C PRO A 147 20.79 -14.80 2.80
N GLN A 148 21.58 -15.84 3.09
CA GLN A 148 22.87 -16.07 2.46
C GLN A 148 22.72 -16.41 0.97
N ALA A 149 21.84 -17.36 0.64
CA ALA A 149 21.58 -17.74 -0.74
C ALA A 149 20.94 -16.59 -1.54
N ALA A 150 19.98 -15.87 -0.95
CA ALA A 150 19.38 -14.70 -1.56
C ALA A 150 20.41 -13.57 -1.80
N LYS A 151 21.38 -13.38 -0.90
CA LYS A 151 22.48 -12.44 -1.11
C LYS A 151 23.37 -12.83 -2.27
N ALA A 152 23.71 -14.11 -2.40
CA ALA A 152 24.47 -14.61 -3.55
C ALA A 152 23.71 -14.36 -4.86
N GLN A 153 22.39 -14.55 -4.88
CA GLN A 153 21.55 -14.24 -6.05
C GLN A 153 21.54 -12.75 -6.39
N VAL A 154 21.43 -11.87 -5.39
CA VAL A 154 21.52 -10.42 -5.61
C VAL A 154 22.90 -10.02 -6.13
N ALA A 155 23.97 -10.61 -5.61
CA ALA A 155 25.33 -10.36 -6.10
C ALA A 155 25.49 -10.80 -7.56
N ALA A 156 24.96 -11.97 -7.93
CA ALA A 156 24.95 -12.46 -9.32
C ALA A 156 24.15 -11.53 -10.25
N ILE A 157 23.02 -10.98 -9.78
CA ILE A 157 22.24 -9.97 -10.50
C ILE A 157 23.07 -8.70 -10.75
N ASN A 158 23.72 -8.19 -9.70
CA ASN A 158 24.52 -6.98 -9.81
C ASN A 158 25.76 -7.18 -10.71
N ALA A 159 26.33 -8.39 -10.73
CA ALA A 159 27.43 -8.77 -11.61
C ALA A 159 26.98 -9.07 -13.06
N GLY A 160 25.68 -9.08 -13.34
CA GLY A 160 25.12 -9.39 -14.66
C GLY A 160 25.10 -10.88 -15.03
N SER A 161 25.53 -11.77 -14.12
CA SER A 161 25.49 -13.22 -14.33
C SER A 161 24.11 -13.85 -14.12
N LEU A 162 23.18 -13.11 -13.50
CA LEU A 162 21.77 -13.47 -13.40
C LEU A 162 20.88 -12.32 -13.85
N ASN A 163 19.95 -12.57 -14.78
CA ASN A 163 19.00 -11.56 -15.22
C ASN A 163 17.81 -11.47 -14.25
N VAL A 164 17.45 -10.26 -13.82
CA VAL A 164 16.30 -10.00 -12.93
C VAL A 164 14.97 -10.47 -13.54
N ALA A 165 14.83 -10.52 -14.86
CA ALA A 165 13.63 -11.00 -15.52
C ALA A 165 13.49 -12.54 -15.47
N ASN A 166 14.61 -13.26 -15.34
CA ASN A 166 14.73 -14.71 -15.37
C ASN A 166 15.47 -15.34 -14.16
N PRO A 167 15.31 -14.87 -12.90
CA PRO A 167 15.79 -15.64 -11.77
C PRO A 167 14.92 -16.90 -11.63
N PRO A 168 15.36 -17.94 -10.91
CA PRO A 168 14.50 -19.03 -10.45
C PRO A 168 13.37 -18.42 -9.59
N GLY A 169 12.30 -18.01 -10.25
CA GLY A 169 11.25 -17.17 -9.69
C GLY A 169 10.34 -17.99 -8.79
N ASP A 170 10.03 -17.45 -7.62
CA ASP A 170 9.06 -18.04 -6.72
C ASP A 170 7.70 -17.36 -6.87
N ARG A 171 6.77 -18.08 -7.50
CA ARG A 171 5.39 -17.61 -7.68
C ARG A 171 4.68 -17.42 -6.35
N ALA A 172 5.01 -18.18 -5.31
CA ALA A 172 4.38 -18.07 -4.00
C ALA A 172 4.74 -16.75 -3.33
N LEU A 173 6.05 -16.44 -3.17
CA LEU A 173 6.49 -15.17 -2.61
C LEU A 173 6.04 -13.97 -3.47
N MET A 174 6.05 -14.09 -4.80
CA MET A 174 5.49 -13.08 -5.68
C MET A 174 3.99 -12.84 -5.39
N THR A 175 3.20 -13.89 -5.20
CA THR A 175 1.76 -13.77 -4.90
C THR A 175 1.51 -13.17 -3.53
N MET A 176 2.36 -13.51 -2.56
CA MET A 176 2.35 -12.95 -1.21
C MET A 176 2.62 -11.44 -1.23
N LEU A 177 3.60 -10.99 -1.99
CA LEU A 177 3.98 -9.57 -2.03
C LEU A 177 3.09 -8.72 -2.94
N ARG A 178 2.48 -9.32 -3.96
CA ARG A 178 1.67 -8.62 -4.96
C ARG A 178 0.49 -7.86 -4.34
N ASP A 179 0.24 -6.69 -4.90
CA ASP A 179 -0.80 -5.73 -4.51
C ASP A 179 -0.66 -5.26 -3.05
N ARG A 180 0.56 -5.35 -2.48
CA ARG A 180 0.90 -4.99 -1.10
C ARG A 180 2.13 -4.11 -1.01
N SER A 181 2.37 -3.55 0.17
CA SER A 181 3.53 -2.70 0.44
C SER A 181 4.43 -3.25 1.53
N LEU A 182 5.74 -3.24 1.29
CA LEU A 182 6.76 -3.31 2.33
C LEU A 182 7.05 -1.88 2.81
N ALA A 183 6.86 -1.61 4.10
CA ALA A 183 7.05 -0.29 4.68
C ALA A 183 8.01 -0.37 5.87
N THR A 184 9.12 0.36 5.83
CA THR A 184 10.12 0.35 6.91
C THR A 184 9.55 0.86 8.23
N THR A 185 9.97 0.26 9.36
CA THR A 185 9.55 0.67 10.71
C THR A 185 10.66 1.27 11.56
N SER A 186 11.89 1.28 11.04
CA SER A 186 13.09 1.79 11.69
C SER A 186 14.10 2.29 10.64
N GLY A 187 14.86 3.33 10.98
CA GLY A 187 15.83 3.95 10.08
C GLY A 187 15.15 4.87 9.06
N PHE A 188 15.66 4.88 7.83
CA PHE A 188 15.18 5.74 6.75
C PHE A 188 13.79 5.30 6.26
N GLU A 189 12.82 6.22 6.33
CA GLU A 189 11.42 5.93 5.98
C GLU A 189 11.29 5.67 4.46
N SER A 190 10.91 4.45 4.11
CA SER A 190 10.68 4.02 2.74
C SER A 190 9.53 3.03 2.64
N VAL A 191 8.78 3.12 1.55
CA VAL A 191 7.76 2.15 1.15
C VAL A 191 8.11 1.60 -0.22
N VAL A 192 7.95 0.30 -0.40
CA VAL A 192 7.96 -0.37 -1.71
C VAL A 192 6.57 -0.98 -1.92
N TYR A 193 5.88 -0.61 -2.99
CA TYR A 193 4.66 -1.28 -3.43
C TYR A 193 4.96 -2.20 -4.59
N PHE A 194 4.41 -3.41 -4.52
CA PHE A 194 4.58 -4.48 -5.49
C PHE A 194 3.30 -4.64 -6.32
N GLY A 195 3.19 -3.94 -7.44
CA GLY A 195 2.04 -3.99 -8.34
C GLY A 195 2.14 -5.08 -9.41
N ARG A 196 1.31 -4.95 -10.46
CA ARG A 196 1.26 -5.87 -11.61
C ARG A 196 1.56 -5.13 -12.92
N PRO A 197 2.68 -5.41 -13.62
CA PRO A 197 3.90 -6.10 -13.17
C PRO A 197 4.90 -5.18 -12.45
N GLN A 198 4.54 -3.90 -12.26
CA GLN A 198 5.45 -2.84 -11.86
C GLN A 198 5.66 -2.80 -10.34
N ALA A 199 6.73 -2.16 -9.91
CA ALA A 199 6.91 -1.77 -8.50
C ALA A 199 7.17 -0.28 -8.41
N GLN A 200 6.87 0.31 -7.26
CA GLN A 200 7.26 1.69 -6.98
C GLN A 200 7.79 1.80 -5.56
N ARG A 201 8.91 2.52 -5.43
CA ARG A 201 9.50 2.87 -4.15
C ARG A 201 9.31 4.35 -3.87
N LEU A 202 8.82 4.65 -2.67
CA LEU A 202 8.78 5.99 -2.10
C LEU A 202 9.79 6.10 -0.96
N ILE A 203 10.38 7.27 -0.87
CA ILE A 203 11.49 7.59 0.01
C ILE A 203 11.26 8.97 0.60
N GLU A 204 11.30 9.10 1.93
CA GLU A 204 11.32 10.42 2.55
C GLU A 204 12.70 11.06 2.41
N SER A 205 12.76 12.34 2.07
CA SER A 205 13.99 13.12 2.04
C SER A 205 13.72 14.54 2.55
N ASN A 206 14.79 15.30 2.83
CA ASN A 206 14.67 16.67 3.34
C ASN A 206 13.91 17.62 2.40
N SER A 207 13.92 17.35 1.09
CA SER A 207 13.19 18.12 0.08
C SER A 207 11.81 17.54 -0.27
N GLY A 208 11.32 16.60 0.55
CA GLY A 208 10.05 15.92 0.36
C GLY A 208 10.22 14.50 -0.16
N LEU A 209 9.17 13.97 -0.78
CA LEU A 209 9.06 12.56 -1.07
C LEU A 209 9.61 12.21 -2.46
N LEU A 210 10.67 11.42 -2.50
CA LEU A 210 11.26 10.90 -3.72
C LEU A 210 10.52 9.64 -4.17
N SER A 211 10.36 9.50 -5.48
CA SER A 211 9.63 8.38 -6.10
C SER A 211 10.50 7.73 -7.18
N ILE A 212 10.63 6.40 -7.11
CA ILE A 212 11.27 5.56 -8.11
C ILE A 212 10.26 4.56 -8.63
N ARG A 213 10.16 4.41 -9.95
CA ARG A 213 9.29 3.44 -10.61
C ARG A 213 10.12 2.39 -11.31
N PHE A 214 9.67 1.14 -11.20
CA PHE A 214 10.32 -0.02 -11.79
C PHE A 214 9.38 -0.67 -12.79
N THR A 215 9.91 -1.11 -13.92
CA THR A 215 9.11 -1.70 -15.01
C THR A 215 8.63 -3.11 -14.67
N GLY A 216 9.35 -3.79 -13.78
CA GLY A 216 9.11 -5.15 -13.37
C GLY A 216 9.71 -5.44 -12.00
N TRP A 217 9.29 -6.55 -11.41
CA TRP A 217 9.97 -7.11 -10.25
C TRP A 217 9.81 -8.63 -10.23
N ARG A 218 10.75 -9.29 -9.55
CA ARG A 218 10.80 -10.73 -9.32
C ARG A 218 11.23 -11.03 -7.90
N ALA A 219 10.81 -12.20 -7.41
CA ALA A 219 11.21 -12.73 -6.14
C ALA A 219 11.69 -14.18 -6.32
N THR A 220 12.66 -14.60 -5.51
CA THR A 220 13.17 -15.98 -5.47
C THR A 220 12.68 -16.69 -4.22
N ARG A 221 12.76 -18.02 -4.24
CA ARG A 221 12.37 -18.87 -3.10
C ARG A 221 13.20 -18.55 -1.84
N GLU A 222 14.45 -18.14 -2.03
CA GLU A 222 15.37 -17.80 -0.95
C GLU A 222 15.08 -16.42 -0.33
N GLY A 223 14.22 -15.61 -0.95
CA GLY A 223 13.82 -14.30 -0.44
C GLY A 223 14.51 -13.11 -1.10
N ALA A 224 15.26 -13.29 -2.19
CA ALA A 224 15.73 -12.16 -2.99
C ALA A 224 14.55 -11.55 -3.73
N VAL A 225 14.35 -10.24 -3.63
CA VAL A 225 13.33 -9.49 -4.36
C VAL A 225 14.00 -8.36 -5.12
N CYS A 226 13.95 -8.41 -6.44
CA CYS A 226 14.64 -7.47 -7.31
C CYS A 226 13.65 -6.79 -8.25
N MET A 227 13.84 -5.49 -8.41
CA MET A 227 13.04 -4.58 -9.21
C MET A 227 13.88 -4.04 -10.36
N GLU A 228 13.26 -3.92 -11.53
CA GLU A 228 13.94 -3.70 -12.80
C GLU A 228 13.78 -2.28 -13.31
N ASN A 229 14.83 -1.78 -13.99
CA ASN A 229 14.80 -0.56 -14.78
C ASN A 229 14.19 0.64 -14.02
N GLY A 230 14.65 0.85 -12.79
CA GLY A 230 14.23 1.95 -11.95
C GLY A 230 14.46 3.29 -12.64
N ARG A 231 13.47 4.18 -12.58
CA ARG A 231 13.59 5.59 -12.97
C ARG A 231 12.97 6.48 -11.91
N TRP A 232 13.63 7.59 -11.62
CA TRP A 232 13.06 8.64 -10.80
C TRP A 232 11.80 9.22 -11.45
N ALA A 233 10.92 9.83 -10.65
CA ALA A 233 9.75 10.54 -11.18
C ALA A 233 10.13 11.65 -12.19
N THR A 234 11.35 12.18 -12.11
CA THR A 234 11.92 13.14 -13.07
C THR A 234 12.37 12.51 -14.40
N GLY A 235 12.29 11.18 -14.54
CA GLY A 235 12.77 10.44 -15.70
C GLY A 235 14.25 10.07 -15.66
N LYS A 236 15.04 10.57 -14.72
CA LYS A 236 16.46 10.18 -14.58
C LYS A 236 16.57 8.66 -14.28
N PRO A 237 17.46 7.92 -14.96
CA PRO A 237 17.72 6.51 -14.63
C PRO A 237 18.15 6.33 -13.17
N PHE A 238 17.65 5.27 -12.54
CA PHE A 238 18.05 4.80 -11.22
C PHE A 238 18.71 3.41 -11.29
N GLY A 239 18.22 2.53 -12.17
CA GLY A 239 18.74 1.17 -12.35
C GLY A 239 17.97 0.13 -11.54
N ASN A 240 18.55 -1.07 -11.43
CA ASN A 240 17.95 -2.17 -10.69
C ASN A 240 18.05 -1.95 -9.18
N PHE A 241 17.09 -2.50 -8.45
CA PHE A 241 17.06 -2.40 -7.00
C PHE A 241 16.66 -3.72 -6.37
N CYS A 242 17.44 -4.21 -5.43
CA CYS A 242 17.15 -5.48 -4.76
C CYS A 242 17.04 -5.29 -3.24
N LEU A 243 16.24 -6.15 -2.64
CA LEU A 243 16.19 -6.38 -1.19
C LEU A 243 16.19 -7.89 -0.92
N VAL A 244 16.55 -8.27 0.30
CA VAL A 244 16.56 -9.66 0.74
C VAL A 244 15.62 -9.79 1.94
N ILE A 245 14.50 -10.48 1.76
CA ILE A 245 13.56 -10.80 2.83
C ILE A 245 14.10 -11.99 3.59
N HIS A 246 14.42 -11.81 4.87
CA HIS A 246 14.90 -12.88 5.73
C HIS A 246 13.72 -13.70 6.24
N ALA A 247 12.71 -12.98 6.75
CA ALA A 247 11.49 -13.59 7.26
C ALA A 247 10.33 -12.60 7.19
N ILE A 248 9.13 -13.15 7.10
CA ILE A 248 7.86 -12.49 7.36
C ILE A 248 7.17 -13.30 8.45
N ASP A 249 6.76 -12.65 9.54
CA ASP A 249 6.02 -13.26 10.63
C ASP A 249 4.75 -12.45 10.88
N ASN A 250 3.60 -12.98 10.42
CA ASN A 250 2.31 -12.32 10.49
C ASN A 250 2.35 -10.85 9.99
N GLY A 251 3.02 -10.65 8.85
CA GLY A 251 3.22 -9.33 8.24
C GLY A 251 4.35 -8.48 8.86
N ARG A 252 5.07 -8.94 9.88
CA ARG A 252 6.31 -8.31 10.35
C ARG A 252 7.49 -8.81 9.53
N ILE A 253 8.23 -7.92 8.90
CA ILE A 253 9.31 -8.28 7.99
C ILE A 253 10.66 -7.98 8.63
N THR A 254 11.56 -8.97 8.58
CA THR A 254 13.00 -8.76 8.71
C THR A 254 13.63 -8.85 7.34
N PHE A 255 14.40 -7.84 6.94
CA PHE A 255 15.01 -7.77 5.62
C PHE A 255 16.34 -7.01 5.63
N SER A 256 17.07 -7.05 4.53
CA SER A 256 18.18 -6.15 4.26
C SER A 256 18.12 -5.60 2.83
N TRP A 257 18.74 -4.44 2.59
CA TRP A 257 18.93 -3.94 1.23
C TRP A 257 19.92 -4.85 0.49
N GLY A 258 19.81 -4.93 -0.84
CA GLY A 258 20.64 -5.83 -1.65
C GLY A 258 22.15 -5.63 -1.44
N ASP A 259 22.56 -4.38 -1.24
CA ASP A 259 23.93 -3.91 -1.04
C ASP A 259 24.39 -3.90 0.44
N SER A 260 23.52 -4.26 1.39
CA SER A 260 23.81 -4.11 2.82
C SER A 260 23.58 -5.40 3.61
N ASN A 261 24.49 -5.73 4.53
CA ASN A 261 24.26 -6.83 5.49
C ASN A 261 23.48 -6.40 6.73
N ALA A 262 23.20 -5.09 6.88
CA ALA A 262 22.44 -4.58 8.00
C ALA A 262 20.99 -5.06 7.93
N SER A 263 20.59 -5.83 8.95
CA SER A 263 19.21 -6.26 9.13
C SER A 263 18.34 -5.06 9.52
N ARG A 264 17.12 -5.04 8.98
CA ARG A 264 16.13 -3.98 9.11
C ARG A 264 14.77 -4.56 9.37
N SER A 265 13.93 -3.75 10.02
CA SER A 265 12.52 -4.08 10.25
C SER A 265 11.61 -3.30 9.32
N ALA A 266 10.62 -4.00 8.78
CA ALA A 266 9.53 -3.42 8.01
C ALA A 266 8.22 -4.15 8.34
N TYR A 267 7.12 -3.63 7.80
CA TYR A 267 5.82 -4.27 7.82
C TYR A 267 5.36 -4.57 6.39
N LEU A 268 4.71 -5.71 6.21
CA LEU A 268 3.93 -6.04 5.03
C LEU A 268 2.52 -5.52 5.24
N ILE A 269 2.20 -4.43 4.57
CA ILE A 269 0.89 -3.79 4.62
C ILE A 269 -0.05 -4.51 3.66
N ALA A 270 -1.29 -4.76 4.08
CA ALA A 270 -2.28 -5.53 3.30
C ALA A 270 -2.73 -4.87 1.98
N GLY A 271 -2.28 -3.65 1.71
CA GLY A 271 -2.59 -2.91 0.50
C GLY A 271 -1.51 -1.88 0.17
N ASP A 272 -1.88 -0.89 -0.63
CA ASP A 272 -0.95 0.11 -1.13
C ASP A 272 -0.68 1.23 -0.13
N ALA A 273 0.46 1.15 0.55
CA ALA A 273 0.90 2.15 1.53
C ALA A 273 1.60 3.38 0.91
N ARG A 274 1.70 3.48 -0.41
CA ARG A 274 2.28 4.65 -1.10
C ARG A 274 1.39 5.87 -1.01
N PHE A 275 0.09 5.64 -0.93
CA PHE A 275 -0.88 6.69 -0.78
C PHE A 275 -1.24 6.79 0.69
N ALA A 276 -1.32 8.00 1.22
CA ALA A 276 -1.98 8.21 2.50
C ALA A 276 -3.42 7.67 2.39
N HIS A 277 -3.64 6.43 2.79
CA HIS A 277 -4.98 5.92 3.02
C HIS A 277 -5.52 6.68 4.21
N VAL A 278 -6.48 7.50 3.89
CA VAL A 278 -7.34 8.18 4.81
C VAL A 278 -8.40 7.16 5.21
N ARG A 279 -8.33 6.66 6.44
CA ARG A 279 -9.44 5.88 7.00
C ARG A 279 -10.65 6.77 7.11
#